data_AF-A0A7Z2S4W4-F1
#
_entry.id   AF-A0A7Z2S4W4-F1
#
_cell.length_a   1.000
_cell.length_b   1.000
_cell.length_c   1.000
_cell.angle_alpha   90.00
_cell.angle_beta   90.00
_cell.angle_gamma   90.00
#
_symmetry.space_group_name_H-M   'P 1'
#
loop_
_entity.id
_entity.type
_entity.pdbx_description
1 polymer ?
#
loop_
_entity_poly.entity_id
_entity_poly.type
_entity_poly.pdbx_seq_one_letter_code
_entity_poly.pdbx_strand_id
1 'polypeptide(L)'
;MNIALMAGSLAGVLLLAFIARALGLGGAALADEAEACAIAEAEMPGFIAAAATLDGDRAGALVTGVDGRALRVRRHGAQFVAESVNG
;
A
#
# COMPACT_ATOMS: atom_id res chain seq x y z
N MET A 1 0.94 41.72 -8.00
CA MET A 1 1.08 41.39 -6.56
C MET A 1 0.52 40.00 -6.21
N ASN A 2 0.59 39.00 -7.12
CA ASN A 2 -0.10 37.70 -6.90
C ASN A 2 0.86 36.51 -7.01
N ILE A 3 1.92 36.65 -7.80
CA ILE A 3 2.95 35.64 -8.02
C ILE A 3 3.72 35.32 -6.74
N ALA A 4 4.04 36.32 -5.90
CA ALA A 4 4.73 36.08 -4.63
C ALA A 4 3.87 35.24 -3.64
N LEU A 5 2.56 35.47 -3.62
CA LEU A 5 1.64 34.70 -2.78
C LEU A 5 1.46 33.26 -3.29
N MET A 6 1.34 33.10 -4.62
CA MET A 6 1.26 31.80 -5.30
C MET A 6 2.55 30.99 -5.13
N ALA A 7 3.71 31.63 -5.27
CA ALA A 7 5.01 31.00 -5.09
C ALA A 7 5.24 30.60 -3.62
N GLY A 8 4.86 31.46 -2.67
CA GLY A 8 4.97 31.18 -1.24
C GLY A 8 4.07 30.01 -0.80
N SER A 9 2.82 29.97 -1.26
CA SER A 9 1.90 28.87 -0.94
C SER A 9 2.34 27.55 -1.57
N LEU A 10 2.77 27.57 -2.83
CA LEU A 10 3.29 26.38 -3.52
C LEU A 10 4.54 25.84 -2.82
N ALA A 11 5.48 26.71 -2.45
CA ALA A 11 6.67 26.32 -1.71
C ALA A 11 6.32 25.68 -0.35
N GLY A 12 5.34 26.24 0.37
CA GLY A 12 4.86 25.68 1.63
C GLY A 12 4.25 24.28 1.48
N VAL A 13 3.42 24.06 0.45
CA VAL A 13 2.82 22.74 0.17
C VAL A 13 3.90 21.73 -0.23
N LEU A 14 4.86 22.11 -1.08
CA LEU A 14 5.97 21.24 -1.47
C LEU A 14 6.86 20.86 -0.28
N LEU A 15 7.14 21.81 0.62
CA LEU A 15 7.88 21.55 1.86
C LEU A 15 7.14 20.52 2.71
N LEU A 16 5.84 20.68 2.92
CA LEU A 16 5.04 19.75 3.72
C LEU A 16 4.96 18.36 3.07
N ALA A 17 4.78 18.31 1.75
CA ALA A 17 4.81 17.06 0.99
C ALA A 17 6.16 16.35 1.09
N PHE A 18 7.26 17.11 1.04
CA PHE A 18 8.61 16.57 1.22
C PHE A 18 8.81 16.00 2.62
N ILE A 19 8.37 16.72 3.67
CA ILE A 19 8.44 16.24 5.05
C ILE A 19 7.60 14.96 5.21
N ALA A 20 6.38 14.93 4.67
CA ALA A 20 5.53 13.75 4.72
C ALA A 20 6.19 12.55 4.02
N ARG A 21 6.84 12.79 2.87
CA ARG A 21 7.61 11.78 2.14
C ARG A 21 8.83 11.30 2.92
N ALA A 22 9.59 12.21 3.55
CA ALA A 22 10.74 11.89 4.37
C ALA A 22 10.36 11.08 5.62
N LEU A 23 9.18 11.33 6.17
CA LEU A 23 8.61 10.56 7.29
C LEU A 23 8.00 9.21 6.86
N GLY A 24 8.06 8.85 5.57
CA GLY A 24 7.49 7.59 5.07
C GLY A 24 5.95 7.56 5.07
N LEU A 25 5.28 8.71 5.23
CA LEU A 25 3.82 8.81 5.26
C LEU A 25 3.17 8.57 3.87
N GLY A 26 4.00 8.41 2.84
CA GLY A 26 3.61 7.97 1.49
C GLY A 26 3.65 6.46 1.27
N GLY A 27 4.17 5.70 2.26
CA GLY A 27 4.21 4.24 2.37
C GLY A 27 4.80 3.47 1.18
N ALA A 28 5.01 2.16 1.38
CA ALA A 28 5.60 1.30 0.38
C ALA A 28 4.55 0.89 -0.66
N ALA A 29 4.93 0.91 -1.93
CA ALA A 29 4.19 0.21 -2.98
C ALA A 29 4.64 -1.25 -2.96
N LEU A 30 3.73 -2.19 -3.23
CA LEU A 30 4.15 -3.58 -3.45
C LEU A 30 5.04 -3.65 -4.69
N ALA A 31 6.18 -4.31 -4.58
CA ALA A 31 7.12 -4.49 -5.67
C ALA A 31 6.58 -5.51 -6.69
N ASP A 32 6.05 -6.64 -6.22
CA ASP A 32 5.49 -7.71 -7.05
C ASP A 32 4.37 -8.52 -6.33
N GLU A 33 3.80 -9.47 -7.08
CA GLU A 33 2.81 -10.43 -6.59
C GLU A 33 3.36 -11.37 -5.51
N ALA A 34 4.65 -11.71 -5.53
CA ALA A 34 5.26 -12.61 -4.56
C ALA A 34 5.41 -11.95 -3.18
N GLU A 35 5.68 -10.64 -3.13
CA GLU A 35 5.68 -9.84 -1.92
C GLU A 35 4.28 -9.79 -1.30
N ALA A 36 3.24 -9.67 -2.13
CA ALA A 36 1.84 -9.76 -1.66
C ALA A 36 1.56 -11.12 -0.99
N CYS A 37 1.99 -12.21 -1.62
CA CYS A 37 1.86 -13.56 -1.08
C CYS A 37 2.60 -13.70 0.25
N ALA A 38 3.85 -13.28 0.32
CA ALA A 38 4.66 -13.35 1.54
C ALA A 38 4.04 -12.59 2.71
N ILE A 39 3.49 -11.39 2.45
CA ILE A 39 2.77 -10.60 3.46
C ILE A 39 1.51 -11.33 3.92
N ALA A 40 0.73 -11.90 3.01
CA ALA A 40 -0.49 -12.63 3.35
C ALA A 40 -0.22 -13.88 4.20
N GLU A 41 0.85 -14.63 3.90
CA GLU A 41 1.28 -15.79 4.68
C GLU A 41 1.86 -15.41 6.04
N ALA A 42 2.60 -14.29 6.12
CA ALA A 42 3.15 -13.79 7.38
C ALA A 42 2.07 -13.27 8.33
N GLU A 43 1.06 -12.58 7.80
CA GLU A 43 -0.05 -12.02 8.57
C GLU A 43 -1.07 -13.08 8.99
N MET A 44 -1.26 -14.14 8.19
CA MET A 44 -2.24 -15.19 8.48
C MET A 44 -1.58 -16.58 8.55
N PRO A 45 -1.21 -17.06 9.75
CA PRO A 45 -0.64 -18.38 9.94
C PRO A 45 -1.54 -19.49 9.38
N GLY A 46 -1.00 -20.32 8.47
CA GLY A 46 -1.73 -21.41 7.83
C GLY A 46 -2.51 -21.01 6.57
N PHE A 47 -2.34 -19.79 6.08
CA PHE A 47 -2.69 -19.42 4.71
C PHE A 47 -1.54 -19.83 3.77
N ILE A 48 -1.86 -20.49 2.65
CA ILE A 48 -0.89 -20.82 1.59
C ILE A 48 -1.34 -20.08 0.35
N ALA A 49 -0.52 -19.12 -0.10
CA ALA A 49 -0.85 -18.31 -1.27
C ALA A 49 -0.69 -19.13 -2.55
N ALA A 50 -1.67 -19.06 -3.45
CA ALA A 50 -1.66 -19.73 -4.75
C ALA A 50 -1.41 -18.73 -5.89
N ALA A 51 -2.04 -17.56 -5.80
CA ALA A 51 -1.91 -16.49 -6.78
C ALA A 51 -2.13 -15.14 -6.09
N ALA A 52 -1.52 -14.09 -6.61
CA ALA A 52 -1.81 -12.72 -6.22
C ALA A 52 -2.04 -11.85 -7.45
N THR A 53 -2.86 -10.82 -7.29
CA THR A 53 -3.13 -9.79 -8.29
C THR A 53 -2.94 -8.44 -7.64
N LEU A 54 -2.04 -7.64 -8.20
CA LEU A 54 -1.76 -6.28 -7.72
C LEU A 54 -2.84 -5.30 -8.18
N ASP A 55 -3.13 -4.31 -7.34
CA ASP A 55 -3.91 -3.14 -7.74
C ASP A 55 -3.09 -2.26 -8.72
N GLY A 56 -3.76 -1.49 -9.58
CA GLY A 56 -3.11 -0.66 -10.60
C GLY A 56 -2.13 0.36 -10.03
N ASP A 57 -2.43 0.86 -8.83
CA ASP A 57 -1.59 1.81 -8.10
C ASP A 57 -0.58 1.13 -7.16
N ARG A 58 -0.51 -0.21 -7.16
CA ARG A 58 0.34 -1.04 -6.27
C ARG A 58 0.18 -0.72 -4.78
N ALA A 59 -0.95 -0.12 -4.41
CA ALA A 59 -1.32 0.23 -3.03
C ALA A 59 -1.98 -0.94 -2.27
N GLY A 60 -2.21 -2.05 -2.96
CA GLY A 60 -2.75 -3.28 -2.40
C GLY A 60 -2.69 -4.42 -3.39
N ALA A 61 -3.06 -5.61 -2.92
CA ALA A 61 -3.15 -6.82 -3.71
C ALA A 61 -4.32 -7.68 -3.23
N LEU A 62 -4.85 -8.49 -4.13
CA LEU A 62 -5.72 -9.60 -3.80
C LEU A 62 -4.90 -10.89 -3.89
N VAL A 63 -4.80 -11.64 -2.80
CA VAL A 63 -4.09 -12.91 -2.72
C VAL A 63 -5.12 -14.02 -2.57
N THR A 64 -5.13 -14.96 -3.51
CA THR A 64 -5.97 -16.16 -3.46
C THR A 64 -5.14 -17.32 -2.94
N GLY A 65 -5.64 -17.99 -1.90
CA GLY A 65 -5.01 -19.16 -1.32
C GLY A 65 -5.47 -20.46 -1.98
N VAL A 66 -4.68 -21.52 -1.79
CA VAL A 66 -4.97 -22.86 -2.35
C VAL A 66 -6.29 -23.45 -1.86
N ASP A 67 -6.74 -23.04 -0.68
CA ASP A 67 -8.00 -23.49 -0.06
C ASP A 67 -9.25 -22.77 -0.61
N GLY A 68 -9.10 -21.95 -1.64
CA GLY A 68 -10.18 -21.12 -2.20
C GLY A 68 -10.52 -19.87 -1.38
N ARG A 69 -9.77 -19.60 -0.31
CA ARG A 69 -9.89 -18.38 0.51
C ARG A 69 -9.17 -17.22 -0.18
N ALA A 70 -9.76 -16.03 -0.20
CA ALA A 70 -9.11 -14.82 -0.70
C ALA A 70 -8.79 -13.85 0.44
N LEU A 71 -7.54 -13.40 0.50
CA LEU A 71 -7.09 -12.33 1.36
C LEU A 71 -6.86 -11.08 0.51
N ARG A 72 -7.24 -9.93 1.03
CA ARG A 72 -6.89 -8.63 0.45
C ARG A 72 -5.82 -8.00 1.32
N VAL A 73 -4.64 -7.84 0.73
CA VAL A 73 -3.54 -7.09 1.31
C VAL A 73 -3.76 -5.63 0.96
N ARG A 74 -4.05 -4.79 1.96
CA ARG A 74 -4.14 -3.33 1.77
C ARG A 74 -3.05 -2.65 2.53
N ARG A 75 -2.54 -1.57 1.95
CA ARG A 75 -1.68 -0.65 2.67
C ARG A 75 -2.47 0.06 3.78
N HIS A 76 -1.98 -0.04 5.01
CA HIS A 76 -2.44 0.72 6.16
C HIS A 76 -1.29 1.62 6.67
N GLY A 77 -1.19 2.82 6.09
CA GLY A 77 -0.14 3.78 6.44
C GLY A 77 1.26 3.33 6.00
N ALA A 78 2.09 2.94 6.97
CA ALA A 78 3.46 2.44 6.79
C ALA A 78 3.58 0.91 6.87
N GLN A 79 2.47 0.20 7.08
CA GLN A 79 2.42 -1.27 7.18
C GLN A 79 1.40 -1.82 6.16
N PHE A 80 1.48 -3.11 5.90
CA PHE A 80 0.49 -3.84 5.11
C PHE A 80 -0.35 -4.70 6.04
N VAL A 81 -1.66 -4.76 5.78
CA VAL A 81 -2.59 -5.59 6.55
C VAL A 81 -3.29 -6.53 5.58
N ALA A 82 -3.32 -7.82 5.92
CA ALA A 82 -4.09 -8.82 5.19
C ALA A 82 -5.47 -9.00 5.83
N GLU A 83 -6.53 -8.80 5.06
CA GLU A 83 -7.92 -8.95 5.51
C GLU A 83 -8.63 -10.00 4.67
N SER A 84 -9.42 -10.88 5.29
CA SER A 84 -10.23 -11.86 4.57
C SER A 84 -11.32 -11.17 3.75
N VAL A 85 -11.33 -11.39 2.44
CA VAL A 85 -12.45 -11.01 1.58
C VAL A 85 -13.51 -12.10 1.69
N ASN A 86 -14.34 -12.02 2.72
CA ASN A 86 -15.61 -12.73 2.78
C ASN A 86 -16.72 -11.67 2.78
N GLY A 87 -17.35 -11.49 1.62
CA GLY A 87 -18.57 -10.71 1.42
C GLY A 87 -19.66 -11.62 0.91
#